data_AF-A0A4Y2GKW2-F1
#
_entry.id   AF-A0A4Y2GKW2-F1
#
_cell.length_a   1.000
_cell.length_b   1.000
_cell.length_c   1.000
_cell.angle_alpha   90.00
_cell.angle_beta   90.00
_cell.angle_gamma   90.00
#
_symmetry.space_group_name_H-M   'P 1'
#
loop_
_entity.id
_entity.type
_entity.pdbx_description
1 polymer ?
#
loop_
_entity_poly.entity_id
_entity_poly.type
_entity_poly.pdbx_seq_one_letter_code
_entity_poly.pdbx_strand_id
1 'polypeptide(L)'
;MCKPHYAMSPSGEYLATVHAGSPGIYLWANSTLYSNVLLHPLPEKYDPLQLDLPMITTEGRDKNNEVAGEGEADDSVPEFKSLEQISDELVTLSLVSKSHWLNLLDLDIIKNAPFFLPVVSGLKPTFLIEDSDNWKEKSEKSNILDVMQHKSEFSKLLYKSDETENYGIVLDILKEMSPSKIDVEIRCLSPENGGSELFMEYFLKALSESLETNRNFELIHSYLALFLQIHYETVAKSEKMVGTLQEIKRDRSWDSLREKINCCLCLGNYTRSAVI
;
A
#
# COMPACT_ATOMS: atom_id res chain seq x y z
N MET A 1 58.20 16.87 0.70
CA MET A 1 57.11 15.90 0.48
C MET A 1 55.79 16.57 0.82
N CYS A 2 54.99 16.93 -0.19
CA CYS A 2 53.66 17.51 0.04
C CYS A 2 52.68 16.37 0.37
N LYS A 3 52.04 16.42 1.55
CA LYS A 3 51.00 15.45 1.92
C LYS A 3 49.69 15.80 1.20
N PRO A 4 48.90 14.80 0.76
CA PRO A 4 47.55 15.07 0.29
C PRO A 4 46.69 15.59 1.45
N HIS A 5 45.78 16.52 1.14
CA HIS A 5 44.84 17.09 2.10
C HIS A 5 43.43 16.96 1.55
N TYR A 6 42.46 16.79 2.44
CA TYR A 6 41.05 16.80 2.09
C TYR A 6 40.28 17.65 3.10
N ALA A 7 39.19 18.28 2.65
CA ALA A 7 38.28 19.04 3.49
C ALA A 7 36.85 18.81 3.01
N MET A 8 35.93 18.54 3.93
CA MET A 8 34.50 18.37 3.62
C MET A 8 33.74 19.64 4.00
N SER A 9 32.72 20.00 3.23
CA SER A 9 31.84 21.11 3.60
C SER A 9 31.08 20.76 4.89
N PRO A 10 30.75 21.75 5.75
CA PRO A 10 29.93 21.51 6.94
C PRO A 10 28.54 20.95 6.61
N SER A 11 28.04 21.22 5.40
CA SER A 11 26.80 20.69 4.86
C SER A 11 26.90 19.27 4.27
N GLY A 12 28.11 18.76 4.03
CA GLY A 12 28.33 17.46 3.37
C GLY A 12 28.03 17.43 1.86
N GLU A 13 27.83 18.59 1.25
CA GLU A 13 27.54 18.76 -0.19
C GLU A 13 28.79 18.62 -1.05
N TYR A 14 29.93 19.09 -0.56
CA TYR A 14 31.16 19.14 -1.31
C TYR A 14 32.34 18.55 -0.55
N LEU A 15 33.19 17.80 -1.27
CA LEU A 15 34.50 17.36 -0.82
C LEU A 15 35.56 18.05 -1.66
N ALA A 16 36.49 18.75 -1.00
CA ALA A 16 37.66 19.32 -1.63
C ALA A 16 38.88 18.41 -1.38
N THR A 17 39.57 17.99 -2.45
CA THR A 17 40.81 17.19 -2.35
C THR A 17 41.99 17.89 -3.01
N VAL A 18 43.16 17.74 -2.40
CA VAL A 18 44.46 18.19 -2.94
C VAL A 18 45.37 16.98 -3.02
N HIS A 19 45.78 16.62 -4.24
CA HIS A 19 46.61 15.45 -4.51
C HIS A 19 48.10 15.81 -4.51
N ALA A 20 48.96 14.84 -4.15
CA ALA A 20 50.40 15.06 -4.11
C ALA A 20 50.97 15.21 -5.54
N GLY A 21 51.54 16.38 -5.84
CA GLY A 21 52.17 16.65 -7.14
C GLY A 21 51.29 17.39 -8.16
N SER A 22 50.04 17.72 -7.83
CA SER A 22 49.18 18.59 -8.66
C SER A 22 48.94 19.95 -7.97
N PRO A 23 49.20 21.08 -8.65
CA PRO A 23 48.96 22.42 -8.10
C PRO A 23 47.49 22.87 -8.21
N GLY A 24 46.53 21.98 -7.91
CA GLY A 24 45.10 22.22 -8.08
C GLY A 24 44.24 21.69 -6.92
N ILE A 25 43.10 22.35 -6.68
CA ILE A 25 42.05 21.89 -5.76
C ILE A 25 40.97 21.21 -6.61
N TYR A 26 40.62 19.97 -6.28
CA TYR A 26 39.54 19.24 -6.92
C TYR A 26 38.30 19.32 -6.04
N LEU A 27 37.17 19.69 -6.65
CA LEU A 27 35.88 19.78 -5.96
C LEU A 27 34.99 18.65 -6.45
N TRP A 28 34.54 17.82 -5.51
CA TRP A 28 33.64 16.70 -5.75
C TRP A 28 32.28 17.04 -5.14
N ALA A 29 31.21 16.89 -5.92
CA ALA A 29 29.85 17.01 -5.42
C ALA A 29 29.36 15.64 -4.93
N ASN A 30 28.65 15.62 -3.79
CA ASN A 30 28.10 14.38 -3.26
C ASN A 30 26.87 13.93 -4.07
N SER A 31 27.01 12.86 -4.86
CA SER A 31 25.92 12.31 -5.65
C SER A 31 24.78 11.74 -4.81
N THR A 32 25.03 11.31 -3.56
CA THR A 32 23.99 10.77 -2.67
C THR A 32 22.92 11.81 -2.31
N LEU A 33 23.18 13.10 -2.54
CA LEU A 33 22.22 14.18 -2.30
C LEU A 33 21.26 14.40 -3.47
N TYR A 34 21.62 13.94 -4.67
CA TYR A 34 20.86 14.17 -5.90
C TYR A 34 20.37 12.88 -6.56
N SER A 35 20.92 11.73 -6.18
CA SER A 35 20.50 10.42 -6.67
C SER A 35 20.55 9.35 -5.57
N ASN A 36 19.72 8.31 -5.73
CA ASN A 36 19.76 7.13 -4.89
C ASN A 36 21.00 6.30 -5.26
N VAL A 37 22.09 6.49 -4.54
CA VAL A 37 23.30 5.67 -4.66
C VAL A 37 23.20 4.49 -3.70
N LEU A 38 22.95 3.29 -4.23
CA LEU A 38 23.01 2.06 -3.45
C LEU A 38 24.47 1.64 -3.29
N LEU A 39 25.01 1.80 -2.08
CA LEU A 39 26.36 1.35 -1.73
C LEU A 39 26.31 -0.14 -1.38
N HIS A 40 27.00 -0.96 -2.17
CA HIS A 40 27.07 -2.40 -1.97
C HIS A 40 28.42 -2.80 -1.36
N PRO A 41 28.47 -3.81 -0.48
CA PRO A 41 29.74 -4.38 -0.05
C PRO A 41 30.46 -4.98 -1.25
N LEU A 42 31.64 -4.46 -1.54
CA LEU A 42 32.46 -4.92 -2.65
C LEU A 42 32.98 -6.35 -2.36
N PRO A 43 33.06 -7.24 -3.37
CA PRO A 43 33.66 -8.56 -3.19
C PRO A 43 35.15 -8.42 -2.83
N GLU A 44 35.70 -9.40 -2.08
CA GLU A 44 37.09 -9.36 -1.57
C GLU A 44 38.17 -9.20 -2.66
N LYS A 45 37.83 -9.46 -3.93
CA LYS A 45 38.72 -9.35 -5.09
C LYS A 45 38.29 -8.24 -6.06
N TYR A 46 37.70 -7.16 -5.54
CA TYR A 46 37.36 -6.01 -6.38
C TYR A 46 38.61 -5.18 -6.71
N ASP A 47 38.89 -5.01 -7.99
CA ASP A 47 39.94 -4.11 -8.48
C ASP A 47 39.35 -2.72 -8.71
N PRO A 48 39.77 -1.68 -7.97
CA PRO A 48 39.20 -0.35 -8.08
C PRO A 48 39.53 0.26 -9.44
N LEU A 49 38.50 0.77 -10.12
CA LEU A 49 38.68 1.47 -11.39
C LEU A 49 39.46 2.77 -11.16
N GLN A 50 40.65 2.87 -11.77
CA GLN A 50 41.48 4.06 -11.67
C GLN A 50 40.93 5.14 -12.62
N LEU A 51 40.21 6.11 -12.07
CA LEU A 51 39.68 7.23 -12.84
C LEU A 51 40.75 8.32 -13.00
N ASP A 52 40.91 8.82 -14.22
CA ASP A 52 41.76 9.98 -14.47
C ASP A 52 41.14 11.25 -13.89
N LEU A 53 41.96 12.05 -13.20
CA LEU A 53 41.51 13.31 -12.62
C LEU A 53 41.24 14.34 -13.73
N PRO A 54 40.16 15.15 -13.62
CA PRO A 54 39.88 16.18 -14.62
C PRO A 54 41.05 17.16 -14.71
N MET A 55 41.62 17.32 -15.90
CA MET A 55 42.74 18.24 -16.12
C MET A 55 42.25 19.69 -16.08
N ILE A 56 43.00 20.58 -15.40
CA ILE A 56 42.76 22.02 -15.44
C ILE A 56 43.12 22.51 -16.85
N THR A 57 42.12 22.67 -17.73
CA THR A 57 42.34 23.31 -19.04
C THR A 57 42.16 24.83 -18.89
N THR A 58 43.24 25.59 -19.09
CA THR A 58 43.20 27.07 -19.18
C THR A 58 42.90 27.56 -20.60
N GLU A 59 42.76 26.66 -21.58
CA GLU A 59 42.40 26.99 -22.96
C GLU A 59 41.25 26.11 -23.43
N GLY A 60 40.18 26.75 -23.92
CA GLY A 60 39.10 26.11 -24.67
C GLY A 60 38.22 25.17 -23.87
N ARG A 61 36.97 25.57 -23.60
CA ARG A 61 35.89 24.63 -23.29
C ARG A 61 35.67 23.73 -24.51
N ASP A 62 36.34 22.58 -24.56
CA ASP A 62 35.85 21.48 -25.38
C ASP A 62 34.55 20.98 -24.74
N LYS A 63 33.46 21.18 -25.48
CA LYS A 63 32.09 20.77 -25.11
C LYS A 63 31.90 19.24 -25.13
N ASN A 64 32.98 18.49 -25.15
CA ASN A 64 33.03 17.04 -25.28
C ASN A 64 33.65 16.36 -24.05
N ASN A 65 33.75 17.04 -22.90
CA ASN A 65 33.83 16.31 -21.62
C ASN A 65 32.45 15.74 -21.33
N GLU A 66 32.17 14.62 -22.01
CA GLU A 66 31.17 13.66 -21.61
C GLU A 66 31.39 13.42 -20.12
N VAL A 67 30.40 13.79 -19.32
CA VAL A 67 30.41 13.55 -17.88
C VAL A 67 30.44 12.03 -17.73
N ALA A 68 31.66 11.48 -17.58
CA ALA A 68 31.91 10.10 -17.25
C ALA A 68 31.37 9.85 -15.84
N GLY A 69 30.06 9.61 -15.77
CA GLY A 69 29.29 9.58 -14.53
C GLY A 69 27.85 9.15 -14.71
N GLU A 70 27.41 8.86 -15.94
CA GLU A 70 26.29 7.94 -16.17
C GLU A 70 26.89 6.54 -16.31
N GLY A 71 27.44 6.02 -15.20
CA GLY A 71 27.49 4.57 -15.08
C GLY A 71 26.03 4.14 -15.09
N GLU A 72 25.58 3.58 -16.21
CA GLU A 72 24.33 2.82 -16.28
C GLU A 72 24.29 2.00 -15.00
N ALA A 73 23.35 2.33 -14.11
CA ALA A 73 23.10 1.54 -12.92
C ALA A 73 22.90 0.14 -13.46
N ASP A 74 23.82 -0.76 -13.14
CA ASP A 74 23.78 -2.15 -13.57
C ASP A 74 22.43 -2.71 -13.10
N ASP A 75 21.48 -2.77 -14.03
CA ASP A 75 20.09 -3.17 -13.86
C ASP A 75 19.99 -4.70 -13.58
N SER A 76 21.14 -5.34 -13.31
CA SER A 76 21.28 -6.77 -13.05
C SER A 76 21.20 -7.15 -11.57
N VAL A 77 21.00 -6.19 -10.66
CA VAL A 77 20.83 -6.49 -9.23
C VAL A 77 19.35 -6.74 -8.91
N PRO A 78 18.97 -7.93 -8.42
CA PRO A 78 17.58 -8.19 -8.06
C PRO A 78 17.16 -7.27 -6.91
N GLU A 79 16.14 -6.45 -7.18
CA GLU A 79 15.45 -5.65 -6.18
C GLU A 79 15.09 -6.53 -4.97
N PHE A 80 15.57 -6.16 -3.77
CA PHE A 80 15.27 -6.92 -2.56
C PHE A 80 13.79 -6.75 -2.22
N LYS A 81 12.96 -7.68 -2.71
CA LYS A 81 11.55 -7.76 -2.35
C LYS A 81 11.43 -8.52 -1.04
N SER A 82 11.01 -7.82 0.02
CA SER A 82 10.70 -8.47 1.29
C SER A 82 9.62 -9.52 1.09
N LEU A 83 9.78 -10.69 1.70
CA LEU A 83 8.77 -11.76 1.67
C LEU A 83 7.45 -11.25 2.26
N GLU A 84 6.33 -11.65 1.67
CA GLU A 84 4.98 -11.27 2.15
C GLU A 84 4.68 -11.83 3.55
N GLN A 85 5.33 -12.92 3.94
CA GLN A 85 5.20 -13.53 5.25
C GLN A 85 6.56 -14.01 5.76
N ILE A 86 6.91 -13.59 6.97
CA ILE A 86 8.18 -13.93 7.62
C ILE A 86 8.09 -15.31 8.30
N SER A 87 6.92 -15.65 8.85
CA SER A 87 6.63 -16.97 9.43
C SER A 87 5.14 -17.20 9.56
N ASP A 88 4.70 -18.45 9.53
CA ASP A 88 3.28 -18.84 9.61
C ASP A 88 2.64 -18.58 10.98
N GLU A 89 3.45 -18.44 12.02
CA GLU A 89 3.00 -18.11 13.38
C GLU A 89 2.77 -16.61 13.61
N LEU A 90 3.19 -15.75 12.66
CA LEU A 90 3.07 -14.30 12.78
C LEU A 90 1.84 -13.80 12.04
N VAL A 91 1.05 -12.98 12.73
CA VAL A 91 -0.03 -12.20 12.12
C VAL A 91 0.60 -11.05 11.33
N THR A 92 0.34 -10.99 10.03
CA THR A 92 0.81 -9.89 9.17
C THR A 92 -0.31 -8.90 8.88
N LEU A 93 0.07 -7.62 8.83
CA LEU A 93 -0.82 -6.53 8.40
C LEU A 93 -0.62 -6.29 6.91
N SER A 94 -1.67 -5.85 6.21
CA SER A 94 -1.55 -5.49 4.81
C SER A 94 -0.73 -4.22 4.60
N LEU A 95 -0.19 -4.08 3.39
CA LEU A 95 0.48 -2.87 2.92
C LEU A 95 -0.51 -1.78 2.47
N VAL A 96 -1.82 -2.04 2.53
CA VAL A 96 -2.84 -1.08 2.13
C VAL A 96 -2.91 0.06 3.15
N SER A 97 -3.23 1.26 2.69
CA SER A 97 -3.34 2.43 3.57
C SER A 97 -4.41 2.21 4.64
N LYS A 98 -4.12 2.63 5.88
CA LYS A 98 -5.07 2.51 7.00
C LYS A 98 -6.42 3.17 6.71
N SER A 99 -6.41 4.27 5.96
CA SER A 99 -7.62 4.99 5.57
C SER A 99 -8.54 4.18 4.65
N HIS A 100 -8.00 3.23 3.87
CA HIS A 100 -8.80 2.42 2.94
C HIS A 100 -9.82 1.54 3.67
N TRP A 101 -9.38 0.84 4.72
CA TRP A 101 -10.25 -0.08 5.46
C TRP A 101 -10.91 0.54 6.69
N LEU A 102 -10.31 1.54 7.34
CA LEU A 102 -10.97 2.24 8.44
C LEU A 102 -12.21 3.01 7.98
N ASN A 103 -12.10 3.69 6.83
CA ASN A 103 -13.23 4.45 6.29
C ASN A 103 -14.39 3.56 5.85
N LEU A 104 -14.16 2.25 5.64
CA LEU A 104 -15.17 1.31 5.17
C LEU A 104 -16.38 1.23 6.12
N LEU A 105 -16.13 1.28 7.44
CA LEU A 105 -17.17 1.26 8.48
C LEU A 105 -17.92 2.59 8.59
N ASP A 106 -17.24 3.69 8.29
CA ASP A 106 -17.76 5.06 8.44
C ASP A 106 -18.23 5.68 7.11
N LEU A 107 -18.33 4.90 6.02
CA LEU A 107 -18.68 5.45 4.70
C LEU A 107 -20.03 6.16 4.69
N ASP A 108 -21.00 5.70 5.47
CA ASP A 108 -22.30 6.35 5.58
C ASP A 108 -22.18 7.72 6.25
N ILE A 109 -21.29 7.89 7.22
CA ILE A 109 -21.01 9.19 7.85
C ILE A 109 -20.28 10.10 6.87
N ILE A 110 -19.28 9.58 6.17
CA ILE A 110 -18.45 10.33 5.22
C ILE A 110 -19.27 10.82 4.02
N LYS A 111 -20.15 9.97 3.46
CA LYS A 111 -21.03 10.34 2.34
C LYS A 111 -22.08 11.38 2.72
N ASN A 112 -22.50 11.40 3.98
CA ASN A 112 -23.49 12.36 4.50
C ASN A 112 -22.90 13.72 4.86
N ALA A 113 -21.58 13.94 4.67
CA ALA A 113 -21.00 15.27 4.77
C ALA A 113 -21.51 16.14 3.61
N PRO A 114 -22.02 17.36 3.87
CA PRO A 114 -22.53 18.23 2.81
C PRO A 114 -21.38 18.70 1.92
N PHE A 115 -21.14 17.97 0.84
CA PHE A 115 -20.18 18.34 -0.19
C PHE A 115 -20.83 19.42 -1.07
N PHE A 116 -20.70 20.67 -0.64
CA PHE A 116 -21.04 21.81 -1.48
C PHE A 116 -20.00 21.89 -2.60
N LEU A 117 -20.31 21.24 -3.73
CA LEU A 117 -19.62 21.51 -4.99
C LEU A 117 -19.72 23.02 -5.26
N PRO A 118 -18.61 23.71 -5.57
CA PRO A 118 -18.66 25.12 -5.91
C PRO A 118 -19.59 25.31 -7.12
N VAL A 119 -20.67 26.05 -6.91
CA VAL A 119 -21.65 26.38 -7.95
C VAL A 119 -21.24 27.70 -8.59
N VAL A 120 -21.25 27.79 -9.91
CA VAL A 120 -21.10 29.08 -10.58
C VAL A 120 -22.34 29.94 -10.28
N SER A 121 -22.14 31.19 -9.90
CA SER A 121 -23.22 32.18 -9.84
C SER A 121 -23.80 32.41 -11.24
N GLY A 122 -24.98 31.84 -11.52
CA GLY A 122 -25.70 31.98 -12.79
C GLY A 122 -27.18 31.62 -12.67
N LEU A 123 -28.01 32.04 -13.64
CA LEU A 123 -29.46 31.79 -13.68
C LEU A 123 -29.85 30.30 -13.79
N LYS A 124 -28.86 29.43 -14.02
CA LYS A 124 -28.95 27.97 -13.84
C LYS A 124 -27.74 27.54 -13.02
N PRO A 125 -27.92 26.84 -11.89
CA PRO A 125 -26.80 26.31 -11.13
C PRO A 125 -26.11 25.22 -11.94
N THR A 126 -24.91 25.50 -12.43
CA THR A 126 -24.02 24.53 -13.07
C THR A 126 -22.81 24.37 -12.15
N PHE A 127 -22.40 23.13 -11.88
CA PHE A 127 -21.22 22.84 -11.05
C PHE A 127 -19.94 23.22 -11.79
N LEU A 128 -19.00 23.86 -11.11
CA LEU A 128 -17.64 24.06 -11.62
C LEU A 128 -16.91 22.72 -11.56
N ILE A 129 -16.92 22.00 -12.67
CA ILE A 129 -15.92 20.96 -12.95
C ILE A 129 -14.88 21.66 -13.80
N GLU A 130 -13.68 21.89 -13.27
CA GLU A 130 -12.56 22.33 -14.10
C GLU A 130 -12.20 21.17 -15.03
N ASP A 131 -12.48 21.36 -16.32
CA ASP A 131 -12.20 20.41 -17.38
C ASP A 131 -10.69 20.16 -17.48
N SER A 132 -10.20 19.10 -16.86
CA SER A 132 -9.06 18.37 -17.41
C SER A 132 -9.57 17.65 -18.66
N ASP A 133 -9.28 18.22 -19.83
CA ASP A 133 -9.60 17.72 -21.17
C ASP A 133 -9.30 16.21 -21.33
N ASN A 134 -10.29 15.35 -21.06
CA ASN A 134 -10.54 14.10 -21.80
C ASN A 134 -11.85 13.38 -21.44
N TRP A 135 -12.89 14.09 -20.97
CA TRP A 135 -14.19 13.45 -20.71
C TRP A 135 -15.10 13.62 -21.93
N LYS A 136 -14.94 12.72 -22.92
CA LYS A 136 -16.01 12.47 -23.88
C LYS A 136 -17.25 12.05 -23.09
N GLU A 137 -18.29 12.87 -23.17
CA GLU A 137 -19.67 12.57 -22.79
C GLU A 137 -20.07 11.18 -23.28
N LYS A 138 -19.87 10.17 -22.44
CA LYS A 138 -20.78 9.04 -22.38
C LYS A 138 -21.77 9.36 -21.29
N SER A 139 -23.01 9.58 -21.72
CA SER A 139 -24.19 9.42 -20.88
C SER A 139 -24.23 7.98 -20.35
N GLU A 140 -23.40 7.69 -19.35
CA GLU A 140 -23.53 6.48 -18.53
C GLU A 140 -24.64 6.77 -17.53
N LYS A 141 -25.84 6.29 -17.88
CA LYS A 141 -26.91 6.06 -16.93
C LYS A 141 -26.30 5.36 -15.72
N SER A 142 -26.08 6.10 -14.62
CA SER A 142 -25.82 5.60 -13.27
C SER A 142 -25.43 4.11 -13.19
N ASN A 143 -24.14 3.80 -13.37
CA ASN A 143 -23.60 2.44 -13.23
C ASN A 143 -23.97 1.78 -11.87
N ILE A 144 -24.37 2.58 -10.88
CA ILE A 144 -24.84 2.14 -9.57
C ILE A 144 -26.11 1.26 -9.69
N LEU A 145 -27.03 1.60 -10.60
CA LEU A 145 -28.25 0.81 -10.84
C LEU A 145 -27.99 -0.44 -11.68
N ASP A 146 -26.98 -0.39 -12.56
CA ASP A 146 -26.61 -1.51 -13.43
C ASP A 146 -25.87 -2.63 -12.66
N VAL A 147 -25.06 -2.25 -11.65
CA VAL A 147 -24.40 -3.18 -10.70
C VAL A 147 -25.42 -3.93 -9.83
N MET A 148 -26.56 -3.32 -9.49
CA MET A 148 -27.61 -4.00 -8.72
C MET A 148 -28.42 -5.02 -9.54
N GLN A 149 -28.43 -4.92 -10.87
CA GLN A 149 -29.30 -5.72 -11.75
C GLN A 149 -28.56 -6.84 -12.48
N HIS A 150 -27.27 -6.66 -12.75
CA HIS A 150 -26.42 -7.68 -13.36
C HIS A 150 -25.53 -8.29 -12.29
N LYS A 151 -25.77 -9.58 -11.97
CA LYS A 151 -24.91 -10.48 -11.18
C LYS A 151 -23.46 -10.01 -11.23
N SER A 152 -23.01 -9.34 -10.17
CA SER A 152 -21.72 -8.66 -10.14
C SER A 152 -20.60 -9.61 -10.58
N GLU A 153 -19.59 -9.07 -11.26
CA GLU A 153 -18.35 -9.81 -11.56
C GLU A 153 -17.79 -10.45 -10.27
N PHE A 154 -17.96 -9.80 -9.13
CA PHE A 154 -17.62 -10.33 -7.81
C PHE A 154 -18.42 -11.60 -7.46
N SER A 155 -19.73 -11.62 -7.68
CA SER A 155 -20.57 -12.81 -7.42
C SER A 155 -20.21 -13.98 -8.33
N LYS A 156 -19.79 -13.71 -9.57
CA LYS A 156 -19.27 -14.75 -10.49
C LYS A 156 -17.94 -15.32 -10.00
N LEU A 157 -17.08 -14.47 -9.44
CA LEU A 157 -15.81 -14.88 -8.86
C LEU A 157 -16.02 -15.73 -7.62
N LEU A 158 -16.91 -15.34 -6.70
CA LEU A 158 -17.25 -16.15 -5.53
C LEU A 158 -17.72 -17.56 -5.90
N TYR A 159 -18.54 -17.67 -6.95
CA TYR A 159 -18.99 -18.97 -7.45
C TYR A 159 -17.83 -19.82 -7.99
N LYS A 160 -16.91 -19.22 -8.77
CA LYS A 160 -15.73 -19.91 -9.29
C LYS A 160 -14.74 -20.29 -8.18
N SER A 161 -14.62 -19.45 -7.15
CA SER A 161 -13.76 -19.71 -5.99
C SER A 161 -14.28 -20.87 -5.14
N ASP A 162 -15.60 -21.05 -5.03
CA ASP A 162 -16.18 -22.23 -4.38
C ASP A 162 -15.92 -23.51 -5.19
N GLU A 163 -16.02 -23.46 -6.52
CA GLU A 163 -15.70 -24.61 -7.40
C GLU A 163 -14.21 -24.99 -7.37
N THR A 164 -13.32 -24.04 -7.05
CA THR A 164 -11.86 -24.23 -7.09
C THR A 164 -11.21 -24.31 -5.72
N GLU A 165 -11.98 -24.17 -4.63
CA GLU A 165 -11.51 -24.09 -3.23
C GLU A 165 -10.32 -23.13 -3.06
N ASN A 166 -10.31 -22.02 -3.83
CA ASN A 166 -9.26 -21.02 -3.78
C ASN A 166 -9.88 -19.63 -3.59
N TYR A 167 -9.86 -19.19 -2.33
CA TYR A 167 -10.42 -17.90 -1.94
C TYR A 167 -9.38 -16.78 -1.88
N GLY A 168 -8.10 -17.06 -2.10
CA GLY A 168 -7.05 -16.03 -2.16
C GLY A 168 -7.33 -14.96 -3.23
N ILE A 169 -7.88 -15.39 -4.38
CA ILE A 169 -8.27 -14.52 -5.50
C ILE A 169 -9.31 -13.48 -5.07
N VAL A 170 -10.22 -13.85 -4.16
CA VAL A 170 -11.28 -12.96 -3.65
C VAL A 170 -10.66 -11.81 -2.87
N LEU A 171 -9.67 -12.09 -2.02
CA LEU A 171 -8.98 -11.07 -1.23
C LEU A 171 -8.16 -10.12 -2.09
N ASP A 172 -7.46 -10.62 -3.11
CA ASP A 172 -6.64 -9.76 -3.95
C ASP A 172 -7.48 -8.78 -4.76
N ILE A 173 -8.64 -9.22 -5.25
CA ILE A 173 -9.61 -8.34 -5.92
C ILE A 173 -10.20 -7.32 -4.93
N LEU A 174 -10.50 -7.73 -3.69
CA LEU A 174 -10.96 -6.80 -2.64
C LEU A 174 -9.92 -5.71 -2.32
N LYS A 175 -8.62 -6.04 -2.35
CA LYS A 175 -7.53 -5.05 -2.16
C LYS A 175 -7.45 -4.03 -3.28
N GLU A 176 -7.71 -4.46 -4.53
CA GLU A 176 -7.68 -3.58 -5.70
C GLU A 176 -8.91 -2.65 -5.78
N MET A 177 -10.02 -3.02 -5.14
CA MET A 177 -11.25 -2.24 -5.18
C MET A 177 -11.20 -0.99 -4.28
N SER A 178 -11.99 0.03 -4.64
CA SER A 178 -12.17 1.22 -3.80
C SER A 178 -13.12 0.92 -2.64
N PRO A 179 -13.00 1.61 -1.49
CA PRO A 179 -13.86 1.38 -0.33
C PRO A 179 -15.35 1.50 -0.67
N SER A 180 -15.73 2.47 -1.50
CA SER A 180 -17.11 2.64 -1.97
C SER A 180 -17.61 1.47 -2.81
N LYS A 181 -16.74 0.87 -3.64
CA LYS A 181 -17.10 -0.30 -4.44
C LYS A 181 -17.27 -1.52 -3.55
N ILE A 182 -16.39 -1.71 -2.58
CA ILE A 182 -16.48 -2.80 -1.59
C ILE A 182 -17.82 -2.76 -0.83
N ASP A 183 -18.25 -1.57 -0.39
CA ASP A 183 -19.57 -1.38 0.27
C ASP A 183 -20.75 -1.80 -0.62
N VAL A 184 -20.74 -1.40 -1.90
CA VAL A 184 -21.80 -1.79 -2.84
C VAL A 184 -21.78 -3.30 -3.08
N GLU A 185 -20.61 -3.88 -3.34
CA GLU A 185 -20.48 -5.32 -3.59
C GLU A 185 -20.96 -6.15 -2.39
N ILE A 186 -20.57 -5.77 -1.17
CA ILE A 186 -21.03 -6.46 0.05
C ILE A 186 -22.54 -6.31 0.22
N ARG A 187 -23.12 -5.13 -0.01
CA ARG A 187 -24.57 -4.93 0.08
C ARG A 187 -25.33 -5.76 -0.97
N CYS A 188 -24.78 -5.92 -2.16
CA CYS A 188 -25.35 -6.75 -3.25
C CYS A 188 -25.31 -8.26 -2.99
N LEU A 189 -24.63 -8.75 -1.94
CA LEU A 189 -24.64 -10.17 -1.59
C LEU A 189 -25.99 -10.64 -1.02
N SER A 190 -26.80 -9.73 -0.45
CA SER A 190 -28.07 -10.09 0.17
C SER A 190 -29.09 -10.58 -0.88
N PRO A 191 -30.04 -11.45 -0.49
CA PRO A 191 -31.17 -11.82 -1.33
C PRO A 191 -32.04 -10.62 -1.72
N GLU A 192 -32.05 -9.57 -0.90
CA GLU A 192 -32.84 -8.35 -1.14
C GLU A 192 -32.26 -7.47 -2.26
N ASN A 193 -30.95 -7.55 -2.50
CA ASN A 193 -30.23 -6.70 -3.45
C ASN A 193 -29.72 -7.44 -4.70
N GLY A 194 -30.32 -8.60 -5.02
CA GLY A 194 -29.99 -9.38 -6.23
C GLY A 194 -28.99 -10.52 -6.01
N GLY A 195 -28.60 -10.78 -4.77
CA GLY A 195 -27.75 -11.89 -4.35
C GLY A 195 -28.54 -13.15 -3.93
N SER A 196 -27.89 -13.99 -3.13
CA SER A 196 -28.42 -15.26 -2.64
C SER A 196 -27.73 -15.61 -1.33
N GLU A 197 -28.42 -16.35 -0.45
CA GLU A 197 -27.84 -16.85 0.80
C GLU A 197 -26.55 -17.64 0.56
N LEU A 198 -26.46 -18.36 -0.56
CA LEU A 198 -25.26 -19.10 -0.95
C LEU A 198 -24.05 -18.19 -1.17
N PHE A 199 -24.21 -17.01 -1.79
CA PHE A 199 -23.09 -16.09 -2.01
C PHE A 199 -22.57 -15.52 -0.69
N MET A 200 -23.45 -15.29 0.28
CA MET A 200 -23.06 -14.89 1.62
C MET A 200 -22.31 -16.01 2.36
N GLU A 201 -22.74 -17.26 2.21
CA GLU A 201 -22.00 -18.42 2.73
C GLU A 201 -20.60 -18.53 2.10
N TYR A 202 -20.48 -18.40 0.78
CA TYR A 202 -19.19 -18.42 0.09
C TYR A 202 -18.26 -17.29 0.52
N PHE A 203 -18.81 -16.10 0.74
CA PHE A 203 -18.04 -14.98 1.27
C PHE A 203 -17.53 -15.24 2.69
N LEU A 204 -18.36 -15.81 3.58
CA LEU A 204 -17.92 -16.17 4.94
C LEU A 204 -16.86 -17.27 4.94
N LYS A 205 -17.00 -18.30 4.09
CA LYS A 205 -15.97 -19.33 3.91
C LYS A 205 -14.65 -18.72 3.42
N ALA A 206 -14.72 -17.82 2.44
CA ALA A 206 -13.54 -17.10 1.93
C ALA A 206 -12.79 -16.35 3.04
N LEU A 207 -13.52 -15.65 3.92
CA LEU A 207 -12.92 -14.95 5.06
C LEU A 207 -12.37 -15.94 6.10
N SER A 208 -13.03 -17.07 6.33
CA SER A 208 -12.57 -18.10 7.26
C SER A 208 -11.24 -18.71 6.83
N GLU A 209 -11.13 -19.16 5.58
CA GLU A 209 -9.87 -19.71 5.06
C GLU A 209 -8.76 -18.65 5.06
N SER A 210 -9.11 -17.41 4.72
CA SER A 210 -8.16 -16.31 4.75
C SER A 210 -7.62 -16.02 6.16
N LEU A 211 -8.44 -16.17 7.20
CA LEU A 211 -8.02 -16.00 8.59
C LEU A 211 -6.99 -17.05 9.01
N GLU A 212 -7.16 -18.30 8.56
CA GLU A 212 -6.20 -19.38 8.85
C GLU A 212 -4.80 -19.09 8.27
N THR A 213 -4.71 -18.30 7.20
CA THR A 213 -3.42 -17.92 6.62
C THR A 213 -2.63 -16.89 7.45
N ASN A 214 -3.23 -16.28 8.49
CA ASN A 214 -2.64 -15.21 9.31
C ASN A 214 -2.17 -13.97 8.51
N ARG A 215 -2.69 -13.76 7.30
CA ARG A 215 -2.32 -12.63 6.42
C ARG A 215 -3.38 -11.53 6.38
N ASN A 216 -2.96 -10.28 6.23
CA ASN A 216 -3.86 -9.13 6.01
C ASN A 216 -4.99 -9.05 7.06
N PHE A 217 -4.62 -9.27 8.32
CA PHE A 217 -5.57 -9.53 9.40
C PHE A 217 -6.59 -8.41 9.59
N GLU A 218 -6.14 -7.15 9.51
CA GLU A 218 -6.98 -5.97 9.64
C GLU A 218 -7.99 -5.83 8.49
N LEU A 219 -7.61 -6.18 7.26
CA LEU A 219 -8.51 -6.14 6.11
C LEU A 219 -9.63 -7.17 6.28
N ILE A 220 -9.27 -8.41 6.62
CA ILE A 220 -10.25 -9.49 6.79
C ILE A 220 -11.25 -9.13 7.91
N HIS A 221 -10.76 -8.62 9.04
CA HIS A 221 -11.63 -8.18 10.14
C HIS A 221 -12.50 -6.99 9.74
N SER A 222 -11.99 -6.05 8.94
CA SER A 222 -12.77 -4.91 8.44
C SER A 222 -13.90 -5.36 7.51
N TYR A 223 -13.63 -6.30 6.60
CA TYR A 223 -14.63 -6.87 5.70
C TYR A 223 -15.68 -7.69 6.45
N LEU A 224 -15.25 -8.48 7.43
CA LEU A 224 -16.14 -9.23 8.30
C LEU A 224 -17.05 -8.28 9.10
N ALA A 225 -16.50 -7.22 9.66
CA ALA A 225 -17.26 -6.23 10.41
C ALA A 225 -18.30 -5.51 9.53
N LEU A 226 -17.92 -5.06 8.33
CA LEU A 226 -18.85 -4.45 7.38
C LEU A 226 -19.96 -5.44 6.98
N PHE A 227 -19.59 -6.67 6.66
CA PHE A 227 -20.55 -7.72 6.29
C PHE A 227 -21.56 -7.98 7.39
N LEU A 228 -21.12 -8.10 8.65
CA LEU A 228 -22.00 -8.29 9.80
C LEU A 228 -22.87 -7.06 10.06
N GLN A 229 -22.34 -5.84 9.90
CA GLN A 229 -23.12 -4.62 10.08
C GLN A 229 -24.29 -4.52 9.09
N ILE A 230 -24.09 -4.95 7.84
CA ILE A 230 -25.12 -4.90 6.79
C ILE A 230 -26.09 -6.09 6.91
N HIS A 231 -25.59 -7.32 7.10
CA HIS A 231 -26.38 -8.55 6.96
C HIS A 231 -26.75 -9.24 8.28
N TYR A 232 -26.65 -8.56 9.43
CA TYR A 232 -26.85 -9.19 10.75
C TYR A 232 -28.19 -9.95 10.87
N GLU A 233 -29.28 -9.42 10.31
CA GLU A 233 -30.61 -10.04 10.40
C GLU A 233 -30.71 -11.35 9.64
N THR A 234 -30.12 -11.39 8.44
CA THR A 234 -30.16 -12.57 7.56
C THR A 234 -29.23 -13.65 8.10
N VAL A 235 -28.05 -13.24 8.60
CA VAL A 235 -27.10 -14.13 9.28
C VAL A 235 -27.74 -14.75 10.53
N ALA A 236 -28.48 -13.99 11.33
CA ALA A 236 -29.13 -14.50 12.54
C ALA A 236 -30.23 -15.54 12.25
N LYS A 237 -30.81 -15.54 11.05
CA LYS A 237 -31.85 -16.50 10.63
C LYS A 237 -31.28 -17.81 10.09
N SER A 238 -30.05 -17.81 9.54
CA SER A 238 -29.42 -18.98 8.94
C SER A 238 -28.49 -19.70 9.92
N GLU A 239 -28.86 -20.93 10.32
CA GLU A 239 -28.07 -21.76 11.25
C GLU A 239 -26.69 -22.14 10.68
N LYS A 240 -26.58 -22.30 9.35
CA LYS A 240 -25.32 -22.63 8.67
C LYS A 240 -24.28 -21.52 8.79
N MET A 241 -24.71 -20.26 8.57
CA MET A 241 -23.84 -19.09 8.65
C MET A 241 -23.36 -18.86 10.08
N VAL A 242 -24.24 -19.11 11.06
CA VAL A 242 -23.87 -19.07 12.49
C VAL A 242 -22.82 -20.13 12.81
N GLY A 243 -22.89 -21.33 12.20
CA GLY A 243 -21.86 -22.37 12.31
C GLY A 243 -20.48 -21.88 11.88
N THR A 244 -20.37 -21.29 10.68
CA THR A 244 -19.10 -20.74 10.17
C THR A 244 -18.59 -19.56 11.01
N LEU A 245 -19.49 -18.70 11.51
CA LEU A 245 -19.10 -17.63 12.43
C LEU A 245 -18.58 -18.15 13.78
N GLN A 246 -19.09 -19.29 14.25
CA GLN A 246 -18.54 -19.93 15.45
C GLN A 246 -17.15 -20.50 15.20
N GLU A 247 -16.85 -20.97 14.00
CA GLU A 247 -15.50 -21.41 13.61
C GLU A 247 -14.53 -20.22 13.57
N ILE A 248 -14.93 -19.12 12.92
CA ILE A 248 -14.16 -17.87 12.91
C ILE A 248 -13.92 -17.36 14.34
N LYS A 249 -14.93 -17.38 15.21
CA LYS A 249 -14.78 -16.97 16.61
C LYS A 249 -13.88 -17.88 17.44
N ARG A 250 -13.73 -19.16 17.05
CA ARG A 250 -12.82 -20.09 17.75
C ARG A 250 -11.36 -19.78 17.46
N ASP A 251 -11.07 -18.97 16.46
CA ASP A 251 -9.71 -18.55 16.18
C ASP A 251 -9.13 -17.78 17.37
N ARG A 252 -8.00 -18.28 17.90
CA ARG A 252 -7.29 -17.72 19.06
C ARG A 252 -6.27 -16.66 18.65
N SER A 253 -6.06 -16.44 17.36
CA SER A 253 -5.11 -15.45 16.82
C SER A 253 -5.36 -14.06 17.42
N TRP A 254 -6.62 -13.62 17.47
CA TRP A 254 -7.01 -12.33 18.05
C TRP A 254 -6.77 -12.25 19.55
N ASP A 255 -7.14 -13.28 20.31
CA ASP A 255 -6.98 -13.27 21.78
C ASP A 255 -5.49 -13.22 22.16
N SER A 256 -4.65 -14.02 21.48
CA SER A 256 -3.20 -14.01 21.65
C SER A 256 -2.60 -12.64 21.32
N LEU A 257 -3.01 -12.03 20.21
CA LEU A 257 -2.57 -10.70 19.82
C LEU A 257 -3.00 -9.65 20.85
N ARG A 258 -4.25 -9.72 21.31
CA ARG A 258 -4.83 -8.80 22.30
C ARG A 258 -4.09 -8.89 23.63
N GLU A 259 -3.76 -10.09 24.11
CA GLU A 259 -2.97 -10.28 25.34
C GLU A 259 -1.59 -9.65 25.23
N LYS A 260 -0.88 -9.87 24.11
CA LYS A 260 0.44 -9.28 23.86
C LYS A 260 0.38 -7.75 23.81
N ILE A 261 -0.60 -7.19 23.08
CA ILE A 261 -0.80 -5.74 22.99
C ILE A 261 -1.11 -5.16 24.37
N ASN A 262 -2.02 -5.78 25.13
CA ASN A 262 -2.36 -5.33 26.49
C ASN A 262 -1.14 -5.38 27.42
N CYS A 263 -0.32 -6.42 27.34
CA CYS A 263 0.91 -6.52 28.12
C CYS A 263 1.86 -5.36 27.80
N CYS A 264 2.10 -5.07 26.52
CA CYS A 264 2.92 -3.95 26.07
C CYS A 264 2.36 -2.59 26.53
N LEU A 265 1.03 -2.40 26.46
CA LEU A 265 0.38 -1.18 26.92
C LEU A 265 0.48 -1.00 28.44
N CYS A 266 0.25 -2.07 29.21
CA CYS A 266 0.39 -2.05 30.67
C CYS A 266 1.81 -1.71 31.09
N LEU A 267 2.81 -2.35 30.47
CA LEU A 267 4.22 -2.08 30.74
C LEU A 267 4.60 -0.64 30.34
N GLY A 268 4.15 -0.18 29.17
CA GLY A 268 4.41 1.19 28.70
C GLY A 268 3.76 2.27 29.59
N ASN A 269 2.55 2.02 30.11
CA ASN A 269 1.91 2.92 31.06
C ASN A 269 2.58 2.90 32.43
N TYR A 270 3.04 1.73 32.88
CA TYR A 270 3.82 1.60 34.12
C TYR A 270 5.15 2.34 34.03
N THR A 271 5.93 2.16 32.95
CA THR A 271 7.21 2.87 32.79
C THR A 271 7.01 4.38 32.66
N ARG A 272 5.96 4.83 31.97
CA ARG A 272 5.62 6.26 31.89
C ARG A 272 5.28 6.85 33.25
N SER A 273 4.57 6.12 34.10
CA SER A 273 4.20 6.57 35.44
C SER A 273 5.32 6.43 36.48
N ALA A 274 6.27 5.51 36.29
CA ALA A 274 7.42 5.33 37.17
C ALA A 274 8.59 6.31 36.92
N VAL A 275 8.59 6.99 35.76
CA VAL A 275 9.61 8.02 35.40
C VAL A 275 9.18 9.44 35.80
N ILE A 276 7.98 9.59 36.39
CA ILE A 276 7.50 10.82 37.05
C ILE A 276 7.64 10.65 38.56
#